data_AF-A0A6G1H0E7-F1
#
_entry.id   AF-A0A6G1H0E7-F1
#
_cell.length_a   1.000
_cell.length_b   1.000
_cell.length_c   1.000
_cell.angle_alpha   90.00
_cell.angle_beta   90.00
_cell.angle_gamma   90.00
#
_symmetry.space_group_name_H-M   'P 1'
#
loop_
_entity.id
_entity.type
_entity.pdbx_description
1 polymer ?
#
loop_
_entity_poly.entity_id
_entity_poly.type
_entity_poly.pdbx_seq_one_letter_code
_entity_poly.pdbx_strand_id
1 'polypeptide(L)'
;MENSDPFDSLLNLEEDYYKEGYELGVADGSKAGRLEGRVFGMEKGFKKFATMGQLQGRAAVWAARREKKRIPGSTDEAVGEGSRERVLPPMPDNSRLEKHIETLYALAESASLSTKNSEEAVSEFDDRFKRAGAKVKVIEKIIREPAADPENPQEDRPSSPGKTHR
;
A
#
# COMPACT_ATOMS: atom_id res chain seq x y z
N MET A 1 -30.80 53.51 30.23
CA MET A 1 -31.04 53.69 28.78
C MET A 1 -29.69 53.50 28.14
N GLU A 2 -29.43 52.33 27.56
CA GLU A 2 -28.26 52.14 26.70
C GLU A 2 -28.42 53.09 25.52
N ASN A 3 -27.64 54.17 25.52
CA ASN A 3 -27.35 54.87 24.27
C ASN A 3 -26.29 54.03 23.56
N SER A 4 -26.72 52.92 22.95
CA SER A 4 -25.92 52.29 21.91
C SER A 4 -25.90 53.26 20.74
N ASP A 5 -24.72 53.75 20.37
CA ASP A 5 -24.60 54.65 19.24
C ASP A 5 -25.12 53.90 17.99
N PRO A 6 -26.11 54.45 17.26
CA PRO A 6 -26.67 53.79 16.09
C PRO A 6 -25.64 53.51 14.98
N PHE A 7 -24.45 54.10 15.04
CA PHE A 7 -23.35 53.86 14.10
C PHE A 7 -22.29 52.87 14.61
N ASP A 8 -22.38 52.39 15.86
CA ASP A 8 -21.40 51.45 16.43
C ASP A 8 -21.28 50.17 15.58
N SER A 9 -22.39 49.66 15.05
CA SER A 9 -22.34 48.46 14.19
C SER A 9 -21.71 48.72 12.83
N LEU A 10 -21.75 49.97 12.33
CA LEU A 10 -21.14 50.33 11.04
C LEU A 10 -19.64 50.58 11.22
N LEU A 11 -19.24 51.15 12.35
CA LEU A 11 -17.84 51.40 12.70
C LEU A 11 -17.07 50.11 12.98
N ASN A 12 -17.74 49.09 13.52
CA ASN A 12 -17.13 47.77 13.80
C ASN A 12 -17.35 46.74 12.69
N LEU A 13 -18.05 47.10 11.60
CA LEU A 13 -18.45 46.17 10.53
C LEU A 13 -17.28 45.40 9.92
N GLU A 14 -16.15 46.07 9.70
CA GLU A 14 -14.93 45.45 9.18
C GLU A 14 -14.40 44.38 10.14
N GLU A 15 -14.30 44.72 11.43
CA GLU A 15 -13.80 43.80 12.44
C GLU A 15 -14.75 42.61 12.65
N ASP A 16 -16.06 42.85 12.59
CA ASP A 16 -17.09 41.81 12.68
C ASP A 16 -16.98 40.82 11.52
N TYR A 17 -16.85 41.30 10.28
CA TYR A 17 -16.66 40.42 9.12
C TYR A 17 -15.31 39.70 9.11
N TYR A 18 -14.24 40.32 9.64
CA TYR A 18 -12.97 39.61 9.81
C TYR A 18 -13.09 38.46 10.82
N LYS A 19 -13.74 38.71 11.96
CA LYS A 19 -13.99 37.67 12.97
C LYS A 19 -14.86 36.56 12.40
N GLU A 20 -15.96 36.92 11.75
CA GLU A 20 -16.86 35.96 11.10
C GLU A 20 -16.13 35.11 10.06
N GLY A 21 -15.37 35.74 9.16
CA GLY A 21 -14.60 35.04 8.13
C GLY A 21 -13.52 34.13 8.73
N TYR A 22 -12.85 34.56 9.80
CA TYR A 22 -11.88 33.74 10.53
C TYR A 22 -12.54 32.54 11.20
N GLU A 23 -13.64 32.75 11.94
CA GLU A 23 -14.36 31.69 12.63
C GLU A 23 -14.92 30.67 11.64
N LEU A 24 -15.51 31.14 10.54
CA LEU A 24 -16.00 30.28 9.46
C LEU A 24 -14.86 29.49 8.82
N GLY A 25 -13.75 30.17 8.50
CA GLY A 25 -12.57 29.53 7.92
C GLY A 25 -11.94 28.49 8.84
N VAL A 26 -11.86 28.75 10.15
CA VAL A 26 -11.37 27.79 11.15
C VAL A 26 -12.35 26.63 11.31
N ALA A 27 -13.65 26.89 11.36
CA ALA A 27 -14.68 25.86 11.49
C ALA A 27 -14.63 24.90 10.29
N ASP A 28 -14.68 25.45 9.07
CA ASP A 28 -14.62 24.68 7.82
C ASP A 28 -13.28 23.99 7.63
N GLY A 29 -12.17 24.70 7.89
CA GLY A 29 -10.83 24.12 7.82
C GLY A 29 -10.64 22.94 8.78
N SER A 30 -11.13 23.05 10.01
CA SER A 30 -11.06 21.96 10.99
C SER A 30 -11.90 20.75 10.56
N LYS A 31 -13.06 20.99 9.96
CA LYS A 31 -13.95 19.93 9.47
C LYS A 31 -13.36 19.25 8.24
N ALA A 32 -12.90 20.03 7.26
CA ALA A 32 -12.25 19.55 6.05
C ALA A 32 -10.99 18.75 6.39
N GLY A 33 -10.11 19.28 7.26
CA GLY A 33 -8.88 18.60 7.66
C GLY A 33 -9.11 17.25 8.34
N ARG A 34 -10.12 17.14 9.22
CA ARG A 34 -10.48 15.85 9.84
C ARG A 34 -11.01 14.84 8.81
N LEU A 35 -11.83 15.29 7.87
CA LEU A 35 -12.38 14.42 6.82
C LEU A 35 -11.28 13.95 5.87
N GLU A 36 -10.44 14.87 5.41
CA GLU A 36 -9.32 14.58 4.52
C GLU A 36 -8.32 13.63 5.19
N GLY A 37 -7.91 13.92 6.44
CA GLY A 37 -7.01 13.05 7.19
C GLY A 37 -7.57 11.63 7.35
N ARG A 38 -8.87 11.49 7.60
CA ARG A 38 -9.52 10.17 7.69
C ARG A 38 -9.52 9.43 6.36
N VAL A 39 -9.90 10.11 5.27
CA VAL A 39 -9.92 9.51 3.92
C VAL A 39 -8.52 9.09 3.50
N PHE A 40 -7.54 9.97 3.66
CA PHE A 40 -6.14 9.71 3.35
C PHE A 40 -5.59 8.52 4.15
N GLY A 41 -5.84 8.49 5.46
CA GLY A 41 -5.43 7.38 6.32
C GLY A 41 -6.02 6.03 5.89
N MET A 42 -7.32 6.00 5.55
CA MET A 42 -7.98 4.80 5.04
C MET A 42 -7.41 4.35 3.70
N GLU A 43 -7.18 5.27 2.76
CA GLU A 43 -6.62 4.96 1.44
C GLU A 43 -5.22 4.36 1.57
N LYS A 44 -4.34 4.98 2.38
CA LYS A 44 -2.97 4.49 2.59
C LYS A 44 -2.96 3.16 3.35
N GLY A 45 -3.81 3.03 4.36
CA GLY A 45 -3.99 1.77 5.09
C GLY A 45 -4.39 0.65 4.13
N PHE A 46 -5.46 0.84 3.35
CA PHE A 46 -5.93 -0.15 2.39
C PHE A 46 -4.84 -0.56 1.39
N LYS A 47 -4.10 0.41 0.81
CA LYS A 47 -2.99 0.11 -0.11
C LYS A 47 -1.91 -0.76 0.54
N LYS A 48 -1.55 -0.49 1.80
CA LYS A 48 -0.57 -1.29 2.54
C LYS A 48 -1.10 -2.71 2.83
N PHE A 49 -2.36 -2.85 3.23
CA PHE A 49 -2.97 -4.17 3.46
C PHE A 49 -3.12 -4.99 2.17
N ALA A 50 -3.51 -4.36 1.06
CA ALA A 50 -3.60 -5.02 -0.24
C ALA A 50 -2.24 -5.54 -0.69
N THR A 51 -1.18 -4.73 -0.55
CA THR A 51 0.18 -5.16 -0.87
C THR A 51 0.66 -6.26 0.06
N MET A 52 0.36 -6.20 1.36
CA MET A 52 0.65 -7.31 2.29
C MET A 52 -0.04 -8.62 1.88
N GLY A 53 -1.31 -8.56 1.47
CA GLY A 53 -2.05 -9.72 0.95
C GLY A 53 -1.42 -10.30 -0.32
N GLN A 54 -0.87 -9.45 -1.20
CA GLN A 54 -0.09 -9.92 -2.35
C GLN A 54 1.17 -10.66 -1.89
N LEU A 55 1.90 -10.16 -0.88
CA LEU A 55 3.07 -10.87 -0.32
C LEU A 55 2.68 -12.22 0.29
N GLN A 56 1.54 -12.31 0.97
CA GLN A 56 0.99 -13.58 1.48
C GLN A 56 0.71 -14.56 0.35
N GLY A 57 0.05 -14.10 -0.73
CA GLY A 57 -0.22 -14.91 -1.91
C GLY A 57 1.07 -15.43 -2.58
N ARG A 58 2.09 -14.57 -2.70
CA ARG A 58 3.41 -14.98 -3.21
C ARG A 58 4.06 -16.05 -2.34
N ALA A 59 4.01 -15.88 -1.02
CA ALA A 59 4.52 -16.86 -0.07
C ALA A 59 3.81 -18.22 -0.21
N ALA A 60 2.48 -18.22 -0.34
CA ALA A 60 1.68 -19.43 -0.53
C ALA A 60 2.01 -20.15 -1.86
N VAL A 61 2.16 -19.41 -2.96
CA VAL A 61 2.56 -19.97 -4.26
C VAL A 61 3.95 -20.58 -4.18
N TRP A 62 4.91 -19.89 -3.56
CA TRP A 62 6.25 -20.43 -3.33
C TRP A 62 6.21 -21.68 -2.44
N ALA A 63 5.41 -21.72 -1.37
CA ALA A 63 5.25 -22.91 -0.54
C ALA A 63 4.70 -24.11 -1.34
N ALA A 64 3.61 -23.93 -2.09
CA ALA A 64 2.98 -24.98 -2.89
C ALA A 64 3.90 -25.53 -4.01
N ARG A 65 4.72 -24.65 -4.61
CA ARG A 65 5.71 -25.03 -5.64
C ARG A 65 6.78 -25.98 -5.11
N ARG A 66 7.02 -26.00 -3.80
CA ARG A 66 7.93 -26.96 -3.15
C ARG A 66 7.28 -28.32 -2.93
N GLU A 67 6.03 -28.35 -2.49
CA GLU A 67 5.31 -29.60 -2.20
C GLU A 67 5.17 -30.47 -3.45
N LYS A 68 4.92 -29.88 -4.63
CA LYS A 68 4.88 -30.61 -5.91
C LYS A 68 6.17 -31.36 -6.23
N LYS A 69 7.34 -30.87 -5.79
CA LYS A 69 8.63 -31.54 -6.01
C LYS A 69 8.84 -32.75 -5.09
N ARG A 70 8.14 -32.81 -3.94
CA ARG A 70 8.33 -33.86 -2.93
C ARG A 70 7.55 -35.13 -3.22
N ILE A 71 6.66 -35.15 -4.22
CA ILE A 71 5.96 -36.36 -4.68
C ILE A 71 6.90 -37.11 -5.64
N PRO A 72 7.57 -38.20 -5.20
CA PRO A 72 8.44 -38.99 -6.08
C PRO A 72 7.52 -39.92 -6.87
N GLY A 73 7.19 -39.57 -8.12
CA GLY A 73 6.38 -40.44 -8.99
C GLY A 73 5.43 -39.75 -9.97
N SER A 74 5.44 -38.42 -10.10
CA SER A 74 4.76 -37.75 -11.22
C SER A 74 5.61 -37.94 -12.48
N THR A 75 5.57 -39.13 -13.06
CA THR A 75 5.98 -39.38 -14.44
C THR A 75 5.19 -38.41 -15.33
N ASP A 76 5.91 -37.58 -16.09
CA ASP A 76 5.36 -36.74 -17.16
C ASP A 76 4.77 -37.62 -18.27
N GLU A 77 3.61 -38.23 -18.04
CA GLU A 77 2.85 -38.99 -19.04
C GLU A 77 1.35 -38.76 -18.76
N ALA A 78 0.85 -37.59 -19.17
CA ALA A 78 -0.57 -37.40 -19.47
C ALA A 78 -0.72 -36.33 -20.56
N VAL A 79 -0.74 -36.82 -21.80
CA VAL A 79 -1.09 -36.07 -23.01
C VAL A 79 -2.56 -35.66 -22.94
N GLY A 80 -2.83 -34.36 -23.12
CA GLY A 80 -4.16 -33.78 -23.25
C GLY A 80 -4.07 -32.43 -23.94
N GLU A 81 -4.16 -32.42 -25.27
CA GLU A 81 -4.27 -31.21 -26.10
C GLU A 81 -5.54 -30.43 -25.71
N GLY A 82 -5.39 -29.22 -25.15
CA GLY A 82 -6.52 -28.31 -24.94
C GLY A 82 -6.35 -27.21 -23.90
N SER A 83 -5.43 -27.34 -22.95
CA SER A 83 -5.10 -26.27 -22.00
C SER A 83 -3.60 -26.22 -21.83
N ARG A 84 -2.97 -25.10 -22.23
CA ARG A 84 -1.57 -24.83 -21.85
C ARG A 84 -1.51 -24.75 -20.33
N GLU A 85 -1.31 -25.88 -19.68
CA GLU A 85 -1.06 -25.96 -18.25
C GLU A 85 0.24 -25.20 -18.02
N ARG A 86 0.14 -23.96 -17.51
CA ARG A 86 1.31 -23.14 -17.17
C ARG A 86 1.95 -23.75 -15.94
N VAL A 87 2.72 -24.81 -16.14
CA VAL A 87 3.51 -25.44 -15.09
C VAL A 87 4.54 -24.41 -14.64
N LEU A 88 4.39 -23.92 -13.41
CA LEU A 88 5.39 -23.06 -12.78
C LEU A 88 6.70 -23.84 -12.73
N PRO A 89 7.86 -23.22 -13.03
CA PRO A 89 9.14 -23.93 -13.03
C PRO A 89 9.38 -24.61 -11.67
N PRO A 90 10.27 -25.59 -11.50
CA PRO A 90 10.57 -26.11 -10.16
C PRO A 90 11.35 -25.08 -9.33
N MET A 91 11.25 -25.10 -7.99
CA MET A 91 12.12 -24.29 -7.12
C MET A 91 13.38 -25.05 -6.70
N PRO A 92 14.51 -24.34 -6.49
CA PRO A 92 15.72 -24.95 -5.94
C PRO A 92 15.47 -25.45 -4.51
N ASP A 93 15.99 -26.64 -4.19
CA ASP A 93 15.94 -27.15 -2.81
C ASP A 93 16.99 -26.44 -1.98
N ASN A 94 16.53 -25.59 -1.07
CA ASN A 94 17.39 -24.82 -0.19
C ASN A 94 16.69 -24.61 1.16
N SER A 95 17.27 -25.17 2.22
CA SER A 95 16.74 -25.04 3.59
C SER A 95 16.72 -23.58 4.09
N ARG A 96 17.59 -22.72 3.55
CA ARG A 96 17.56 -21.28 3.84
C ARG A 96 16.37 -20.59 3.17
N LEU A 97 16.04 -21.00 1.95
CA LEU A 97 14.88 -20.48 1.20
C LEU A 97 13.58 -20.83 1.92
N GLU A 98 13.46 -22.08 2.39
CA GLU A 98 12.32 -22.56 3.20
C GLU A 98 12.07 -21.67 4.42
N LYS A 99 13.09 -21.46 5.25
CA LYS A 99 12.97 -20.60 6.44
C LYS A 99 12.55 -19.17 6.09
N HIS A 100 13.02 -18.64 4.95
CA HIS A 100 12.62 -17.31 4.50
C HIS A 100 11.16 -17.25 4.04
N ILE A 101 10.67 -18.28 3.34
CA ILE A 101 9.26 -18.40 2.92
C ILE A 101 8.34 -18.54 4.14
N GLU A 102 8.68 -19.41 5.10
CA GLU A 102 7.92 -19.57 6.35
C GLU A 102 7.86 -18.26 7.14
N THR A 103 8.99 -17.56 7.26
CA THR A 103 9.03 -16.26 7.95
C THR A 103 8.16 -15.23 7.22
N LEU A 104 8.20 -15.19 5.89
CA LEU A 104 7.37 -14.29 5.09
C LEU A 104 5.88 -14.58 5.29
N TYR A 105 5.51 -15.86 5.26
CA TYR A 105 4.13 -16.29 5.47
C TYR A 105 3.62 -15.86 6.86
N ALA A 106 4.41 -16.10 7.91
CA ALA A 106 4.06 -15.69 9.27
C ALA A 106 3.93 -14.17 9.43
N LEU A 107 4.75 -13.38 8.73
CA LEU A 107 4.69 -11.91 8.76
C LEU A 107 3.47 -11.34 8.01
N ALA A 108 3.05 -12.02 6.94
CA ALA A 108 1.98 -11.57 6.05
C ALA A 108 0.62 -12.23 6.34
N GLU A 109 0.52 -13.08 7.36
CA GLU A 109 -0.71 -13.80 7.70
C GLU A 109 -1.85 -12.85 8.10
N SER A 110 -2.86 -12.75 7.25
CA SER A 110 -3.97 -11.80 7.36
C SER A 110 -4.71 -11.85 8.70
N ALA A 111 -4.93 -13.04 9.26
CA ALA A 111 -5.64 -13.21 10.54
C ALA A 111 -4.83 -12.67 11.74
N SER A 112 -3.52 -12.50 11.58
CA SER A 112 -2.63 -12.01 12.63
C SER A 112 -2.44 -10.50 12.63
N LEU A 113 -2.99 -9.79 11.64
CA LEU A 113 -2.82 -8.35 11.45
C LEU A 113 -3.99 -7.58 12.07
N SER A 114 -3.68 -6.59 12.90
CA SER A 114 -4.69 -5.71 13.50
C SER A 114 -5.23 -4.72 12.46
N THR A 115 -6.55 -4.58 12.36
CA THR A 115 -7.22 -3.59 11.51
C THR A 115 -7.59 -2.30 12.27
N LYS A 116 -7.10 -2.15 13.50
CA LYS A 116 -7.31 -0.95 14.32
C LYS A 116 -6.40 0.17 13.86
N ASN A 117 -6.88 1.41 13.95
CA ASN A 117 -6.10 2.62 13.66
C ASN A 117 -5.50 3.26 14.93
N SER A 118 -5.00 2.44 15.87
CA SER A 118 -4.21 2.96 17.00
C SER A 118 -2.75 3.09 16.58
N GLU A 119 -2.00 3.98 17.26
CA GLU A 119 -0.59 4.22 16.95
C GLU A 119 0.23 2.93 17.03
N GLU A 120 -0.03 2.10 18.04
CA GLU A 120 0.65 0.82 18.25
C GLU A 120 0.34 -0.16 17.12
N ALA A 121 -0.93 -0.29 16.73
CA ALA A 121 -1.35 -1.21 15.67
C ALA A 121 -0.76 -0.82 14.31
N VAL A 122 -0.73 0.48 14.00
CA VAL A 122 -0.15 1.00 12.76
C VAL A 122 1.36 0.80 12.74
N SER A 123 2.04 1.09 13.85
CA SER A 123 3.49 0.92 13.99
C SER A 123 3.90 -0.56 13.84
N GLU A 124 3.20 -1.47 14.52
CA GLU A 124 3.44 -2.90 14.42
C GLU A 124 3.23 -3.41 12.98
N PHE A 125 2.14 -2.97 12.33
CA PHE A 125 1.87 -3.32 10.94
C PHE A 125 3.01 -2.84 10.02
N ASP A 126 3.46 -1.59 10.16
CA ASP A 126 4.50 -1.01 9.31
C ASP A 126 5.84 -1.73 9.50
N ASP A 127 6.15 -2.13 10.72
CA ASP A 127 7.31 -2.94 11.05
C ASP A 127 7.25 -4.32 10.38
N ARG A 128 6.11 -5.00 10.46
CA ARG A 128 5.88 -6.28 9.78
C ARG A 128 5.99 -6.11 8.27
N PHE A 129 5.39 -5.06 7.72
CA PHE A 129 5.40 -4.76 6.28
C PHE A 129 6.82 -4.55 5.74
N LYS A 130 7.64 -3.76 6.45
CA LYS A 130 9.06 -3.57 6.10
C LYS A 130 9.84 -4.89 6.14
N ARG A 131 9.65 -5.69 7.19
CA ARG A 131 10.32 -6.99 7.34
C ARG A 131 9.89 -7.97 6.24
N ALA A 132 8.60 -8.03 5.92
CA ALA A 132 8.06 -8.87 4.84
C ALA A 132 8.66 -8.48 3.48
N GLY A 133 8.69 -7.18 3.17
CA GLY A 133 9.35 -6.66 1.97
C GLY A 133 10.83 -7.04 1.88
N ALA A 134 11.56 -7.00 3.00
CA ALA A 134 12.95 -7.46 3.05
C ALA A 134 13.07 -8.97 2.77
N LYS A 135 12.15 -9.80 3.28
CA LYS A 135 12.16 -11.25 3.00
C LYS A 135 11.87 -11.56 1.53
N VAL A 136 10.94 -10.85 0.90
CA VAL A 136 10.65 -11.00 -0.54
C VAL A 136 11.90 -10.74 -1.37
N LYS A 137 12.63 -9.65 -1.13
CA LYS A 137 13.87 -9.35 -1.86
C LYS A 137 14.93 -10.46 -1.70
N VAL A 138 15.03 -11.05 -0.52
CA VAL A 138 15.95 -12.17 -0.27
C VAL A 138 15.51 -13.41 -1.05
N ILE A 139 14.21 -13.72 -1.06
CA ILE A 139 13.65 -14.87 -1.78
C ILE A 139 13.84 -14.71 -3.30
N GLU A 140 13.47 -13.56 -3.86
CA GLU A 140 13.65 -13.24 -5.28
C GLU A 140 15.11 -13.38 -5.70
N LYS A 141 16.05 -12.87 -4.89
CA LYS A 141 17.49 -13.00 -5.14
C LYS A 141 17.97 -14.46 -5.15
N ILE A 142 17.38 -15.31 -4.31
CA ILE A 142 17.72 -16.75 -4.27
C ILE A 142 17.13 -17.48 -5.49
N ILE A 143 15.92 -17.13 -5.92
CA ILE A 143 15.22 -17.78 -7.04
C ILE A 143 15.69 -17.25 -8.40
N ARG A 144 16.33 -16.07 -8.46
CA ARG A 144 16.65 -15.31 -9.69
C ARG A 144 15.40 -14.93 -10.49
N GLU A 145 14.25 -14.73 -9.84
CA GLU A 145 13.07 -14.15 -10.49
C GLU A 145 13.32 -12.63 -10.66
N PRO A 146 13.19 -12.06 -11.88
CA PRO A 146 13.19 -10.61 -12.04
C PRO A 146 11.94 -10.07 -11.32
N ALA A 147 12.14 -9.05 -10.46
CA ALA A 147 11.03 -8.36 -9.83
C ALA A 147 10.06 -7.89 -10.92
N ALA A 148 8.78 -8.26 -10.81
CA ALA A 148 7.75 -7.51 -11.51
C ALA A 148 7.72 -6.15 -10.84
N ASP A 149 8.34 -5.15 -11.47
CA ASP A 149 8.36 -3.77 -10.98
C ASP A 149 6.90 -3.32 -10.75
N PRO A 150 6.53 -2.92 -9.53
CA PRO A 150 5.28 -2.21 -9.35
C PRO A 150 5.44 -0.86 -10.06
N GLU A 151 4.66 -0.67 -11.13
CA GLU A 151 4.56 0.54 -11.95
C GLU A 151 5.13 1.79 -11.26
N ASN A 152 6.27 2.23 -11.76
CA ASN A 152 6.72 3.60 -11.61
C ASN A 152 5.66 4.49 -12.29
N PRO A 153 4.92 5.36 -11.56
CA PRO A 153 4.07 6.36 -12.20
C PRO A 153 5.02 7.33 -12.88
N GLN A 154 5.34 7.08 -14.15
CA GLN A 154 6.10 8.01 -14.95
C GLN A 154 5.36 9.33 -14.99
N GLU A 155 6.13 10.37 -14.68
CA GLU A 155 5.81 11.77 -14.90
C GLU A 155 5.26 12.00 -16.31
N ASP A 156 3.97 12.25 -16.42
CA ASP A 156 3.43 13.03 -17.53
C ASP A 156 3.83 14.49 -17.32
N ARG A 157 5.04 14.84 -17.79
CA ARG A 157 5.37 16.24 -18.11
C ARG A 157 5.26 16.41 -19.62
N PRO A 158 4.41 17.32 -20.12
CA PRO A 158 4.34 17.59 -21.55
C PRO A 158 5.66 18.21 -22.05
N SER A 159 6.16 17.62 -23.13
CA SER A 159 7.32 18.03 -23.92
C SER A 159 7.24 19.52 -24.32
N SER A 160 8.31 20.26 -24.04
CA SER A 160 8.52 21.64 -24.51
C SER A 160 8.82 21.62 -26.01
N PRO A 161 8.21 22.50 -26.83
CA PRO A 161 8.38 22.45 -28.28
C PRO A 161 9.75 22.98 -28.71
N GLY A 162 10.37 22.22 -29.62
CA GLY A 162 11.68 22.47 -30.18
C GLY A 162 11.78 23.79 -30.96
N LYS A 163 12.93 24.44 -30.80
CA LYS A 163 13.42 25.52 -31.66
C LYS A 163 13.52 25.02 -33.11
N THR A 164 12.90 25.72 -34.05
CA THR A 164 13.26 25.66 -35.47
C THR A 164 13.94 26.96 -35.87
N HIS A 165 15.18 26.82 -36.33
CA HIS A 165 15.92 27.84 -37.07
C HIS A 165 15.19 28.18 -38.38
N ARG A 166 14.99 29.48 -38.64
CA ARG A 166 15.24 30.09 -39.94
C ARG A 166 15.48 31.58 -39.78
#